data_AF-A0A6S6SYZ4-F1
#
_entry.id   AF-A0A6S6SYZ4-F1
#
_cell.length_a   1.000
_cell.length_b   1.000
_cell.length_c   1.000
_cell.angle_alpha   90.00
_cell.angle_beta   90.00
_cell.angle_gamma   90.00
#
_symmetry.space_group_name_H-M   'P 1'
#
loop_
_entity.id
_entity.type
_entity.pdbx_description
1 polymer ?
#
loop_
_entity_poly.entity_id
_entity_poly.type
_entity_poly.pdbx_seq_one_letter_code
_entity_poly.pdbx_strand_id
1 'polypeptide(L)'
;MKKHLKIFFVLTISLFALDNASVDTRSQEINNYNVQDSTYNAPKPLDPSQLNVLKSELSTSPLIIADKVSTVNKKIKTHKDIKIFTSNEVEPINYTNTISLNKLQVSEKKQKFFHMMLPAILIAKENLRLQRERVLALTDTPVEQMDEDDIDFLETLYKRYKTKSMKKLANRLKTHPVSIILAQAAIESAWGESRFFKKGNNIFGMWSYNKNEPRMKALGTRNGKAIYVRKYANISDAIDHYFQVIGRGAYKSFRKQRSITDNPLILVNYLVNYCELDNYPAKLRKFIVHNKLRKFDKFELTANY
;
A
#
# COMPACT_ATOMS: atom_id res chain seq x y z
N MET A 1 30.54 -13.82 6.57
CA MET A 1 29.28 -14.44 6.11
C MET A 1 28.26 -13.37 5.72
N LYS A 2 28.17 -13.01 4.43
CA LYS A 2 27.10 -12.13 3.92
C LYS A 2 25.78 -12.91 4.01
N LYS A 3 25.00 -12.67 5.07
CA LYS A 3 23.62 -13.17 5.13
C LYS A 3 22.88 -12.63 3.90
N HIS A 4 22.48 -13.53 3.01
CA HIS A 4 21.60 -13.20 1.89
C HIS A 4 20.33 -12.57 2.46
N LEU A 5 20.26 -11.23 2.42
CA LEU A 5 19.03 -10.51 2.59
C LEU A 5 18.13 -11.02 1.46
N LYS A 6 17.11 -11.81 1.78
CA LYS A 6 16.03 -12.12 0.84
C LYS A 6 15.36 -10.78 0.53
N ILE A 7 15.89 -10.07 -0.46
CA ILE A 7 15.33 -8.83 -0.95
C ILE A 7 14.02 -9.21 -1.61
N PHE A 8 12.91 -8.73 -1.03
CA PHE A 8 11.59 -8.84 -1.65
C PHE A 8 11.55 -7.87 -2.82
N PHE A 9 12.11 -8.28 -3.95
CA PHE A 9 12.00 -7.49 -5.17
C PHE A 9 10.55 -7.47 -5.63
N VAL A 10 10.01 -6.27 -5.84
CA VAL A 10 8.82 -6.08 -6.67
C VAL A 10 9.29 -6.23 -8.11
N LEU A 11 8.58 -7.06 -8.88
CA LEU A 11 8.88 -7.21 -10.30
C LEU A 11 8.37 -5.95 -11.00
N THR A 12 9.27 -5.01 -11.31
CA THR A 12 8.93 -3.91 -12.21
C THR A 12 8.42 -4.49 -13.53
N ILE A 13 7.37 -3.90 -14.09
CA ILE A 13 6.66 -4.34 -15.31
C ILE A 13 7.53 -4.25 -16.59
N SER A 14 8.78 -4.66 -16.56
CA SER A 14 9.61 -4.89 -17.75
C SER A 14 9.43 -6.35 -18.19
N LEU A 15 9.12 -6.59 -19.47
CA LEU A 15 8.98 -7.85 -20.25
C LEU A 15 8.17 -9.04 -19.66
N PHE A 16 8.10 -9.23 -18.35
CA PHE A 16 7.62 -10.46 -17.73
C PHE A 16 6.10 -10.52 -17.52
N ALA A 17 5.43 -9.36 -17.63
CA ALA A 17 4.01 -9.16 -17.28
C ALA A 17 3.15 -8.66 -18.46
N LEU A 18 3.78 -8.34 -19.60
CA LEU A 18 3.21 -7.67 -20.77
C LEU A 18 3.37 -8.55 -22.01
N ASP A 19 2.38 -8.53 -22.91
CA ASP A 19 2.51 -9.14 -24.24
C ASP A 19 3.40 -8.23 -25.11
N ASN A 20 4.22 -8.81 -26.02
CA ASN A 20 5.35 -8.17 -26.72
C ASN A 20 5.09 -6.77 -27.32
N ALA A 21 3.84 -6.41 -27.64
CA ALA A 21 3.47 -5.12 -28.22
C ALA A 21 3.51 -3.91 -27.26
N SER A 22 3.71 -4.10 -25.95
CA SER A 22 3.45 -3.06 -24.93
C SER A 22 4.68 -2.58 -24.13
N VAL A 23 5.88 -3.03 -24.50
CA VAL A 23 7.13 -2.73 -23.79
C VAL A 23 7.79 -1.42 -24.27
N ASP A 24 7.86 -1.17 -25.58
CA ASP A 24 8.64 -0.06 -26.15
C ASP A 24 8.07 1.35 -25.87
N THR A 25 6.74 1.49 -25.86
CA THR A 25 6.06 2.79 -25.69
C THR A 25 6.21 3.36 -24.27
N ARG A 26 6.53 2.52 -23.27
CA ARG A 26 6.34 2.84 -21.86
C ARG A 26 7.57 3.45 -21.19
N SER A 27 8.76 3.02 -21.59
CA SER A 27 10.02 3.65 -21.17
C SER A 27 10.07 5.12 -21.63
N GLN A 28 9.45 5.41 -22.78
CA GLN A 28 9.34 6.75 -23.36
C GLN A 28 8.33 7.63 -22.60
N GLU A 29 7.13 7.13 -22.25
CA GLU A 29 6.14 7.92 -21.49
C GLU A 29 6.65 8.42 -20.12
N ILE A 30 7.48 7.61 -19.44
CA ILE A 30 8.01 7.96 -18.11
C ILE A 30 9.15 8.99 -18.18
N ASN A 31 9.94 8.97 -19.27
CA ASN A 31 11.06 9.90 -19.45
C ASN A 31 10.58 11.32 -19.83
N ASN A 32 9.38 11.46 -20.39
CA ASN A 32 8.84 12.74 -20.88
C ASN A 32 8.25 13.65 -19.78
N TYR A 33 8.28 13.26 -18.50
CA TYR A 33 7.76 14.11 -17.42
C TYR A 33 8.77 15.19 -16.98
N ASN A 34 8.57 16.43 -17.44
CA ASN A 34 9.18 17.64 -16.88
C ASN A 34 8.27 18.23 -15.79
N VAL A 35 8.83 18.62 -14.64
CA VAL A 35 8.05 19.07 -13.48
C VAL A 35 8.75 20.22 -12.74
N GLN A 36 8.07 21.35 -12.58
CA GLN A 36 8.38 22.38 -11.58
C GLN A 36 7.72 22.03 -10.24
N ASP A 37 8.41 22.33 -9.13
CA ASP A 37 7.89 22.12 -7.78
C ASP A 37 6.80 23.14 -7.44
N SER A 38 5.55 22.69 -7.41
CA SER A 38 4.47 23.45 -6.75
C SER A 38 4.46 23.13 -5.24
N THR A 39 4.28 24.18 -4.45
CA THR A 39 4.24 24.15 -2.98
C THR A 39 3.25 23.10 -2.46
N TYR A 40 3.75 22.12 -1.71
CA TYR A 40 2.93 21.14 -1.00
C TYR A 40 2.86 21.53 0.47
N ASN A 41 1.65 21.76 0.95
CA ASN A 41 1.40 21.76 2.38
C ASN A 41 1.04 20.33 2.77
N ALA A 42 1.98 19.64 3.42
CA ALA A 42 1.73 18.34 3.99
C ALA A 42 0.53 18.42 4.94
N PRO A 43 -0.32 17.37 5.03
CA PRO A 43 -1.20 17.22 6.17
C PRO A 43 -0.36 17.46 7.43
N LYS A 44 -0.90 18.24 8.37
CA LYS A 44 -0.19 18.55 9.62
C LYS A 44 0.17 17.19 10.23
N PRO A 45 1.46 16.93 10.54
CA PRO A 45 1.81 15.73 11.30
C PRO A 45 0.93 15.73 12.55
N LEU A 46 0.40 14.57 12.96
CA LEU A 46 -0.23 14.44 14.26
C LEU A 46 0.70 15.05 15.32
N ASP A 47 0.19 16.05 16.04
CA ASP A 47 0.98 16.81 17.00
C ASP A 47 1.49 15.85 18.10
N PRO A 48 2.79 15.85 18.44
CA PRO A 48 3.31 15.09 19.57
C PRO A 48 2.53 15.32 20.87
N SER A 49 1.95 16.52 21.07
CA SER A 49 1.07 16.83 22.20
C SER A 49 -0.27 16.09 22.11
N GLN A 50 -0.83 15.89 20.91
CA GLN A 50 -2.00 15.03 20.69
C GLN A 50 -1.69 13.56 20.95
N LEU A 51 -0.44 13.13 20.81
CA LEU A 51 0.00 11.78 21.23
C LEU A 51 -0.04 11.61 22.76
N ASN A 52 0.19 12.69 23.52
CA ASN A 52 0.08 12.70 24.98
C ASN A 52 -1.36 12.93 25.45
N VAL A 53 -2.18 13.68 24.69
CA VAL A 53 -3.62 13.80 24.93
C VAL A 53 -4.33 12.48 24.67
N LEU A 54 -3.97 11.74 23.60
CA LEU A 54 -4.47 10.37 23.38
C LEU A 54 -4.12 9.45 24.54
N LYS A 55 -2.93 9.61 25.15
CA LYS A 55 -2.50 8.87 26.35
C LYS A 55 -3.29 9.25 27.60
N SER A 56 -3.71 10.51 27.75
CA SER A 56 -4.49 10.97 28.91
C SER A 56 -5.99 10.72 28.78
N GLU A 57 -6.53 10.62 27.56
CA GLU A 57 -7.93 10.26 27.28
C GLU A 57 -8.16 8.74 27.27
N LEU A 58 -7.11 7.93 27.27
CA LEU A 58 -7.14 6.46 27.37
C LEU A 58 -7.38 5.94 28.80
N SER A 59 -7.83 6.79 29.74
CA SER A 59 -8.16 6.37 31.10
C SER A 59 -9.67 6.37 31.33
N THR A 60 -10.14 5.25 31.89
CA THR A 60 -11.44 4.99 32.53
C THR A 60 -12.65 4.55 31.69
N SER A 61 -12.47 3.81 30.60
CA SER A 61 -13.46 2.83 30.11
C SER A 61 -12.82 1.88 29.08
N PRO A 62 -13.18 0.58 29.04
CA PRO A 62 -12.70 -0.30 27.98
C PRO A 62 -13.27 0.20 26.65
N LEU A 63 -12.44 0.86 25.84
CA LEU A 63 -12.78 1.13 24.46
C LEU A 63 -12.97 -0.22 23.77
N ILE A 64 -14.20 -0.53 23.37
CA ILE A 64 -14.43 -1.52 22.33
C ILE A 64 -13.91 -0.88 21.04
N ILE A 65 -12.60 -1.01 20.79
CA ILE A 65 -11.99 -0.62 19.53
C ILE A 65 -12.44 -1.68 18.53
N ALA A 66 -13.26 -1.31 17.55
CA ALA A 66 -13.55 -2.22 16.44
C ALA A 66 -12.22 -2.70 15.82
N ASP A 67 -11.97 -4.01 15.81
CA ASP A 67 -10.68 -4.55 15.33
C ASP A 67 -10.46 -4.36 13.82
N LYS A 68 -11.53 -4.04 13.09
CA LYS A 68 -11.52 -3.88 11.64
C LYS A 68 -12.68 -3.01 11.16
N VAL A 69 -12.40 -2.20 10.14
CA VAL A 69 -13.39 -1.46 9.36
C VAL A 69 -14.40 -2.40 8.71
N SER A 70 -15.69 -2.13 8.90
CA SER A 70 -16.76 -2.81 8.17
C SER A 70 -16.84 -2.30 6.72
N THR A 71 -17.04 -3.21 5.77
CA THR A 71 -16.95 -2.91 4.33
C THR A 71 -18.15 -3.43 3.56
N VAL A 72 -18.53 -2.72 2.49
CA VAL A 72 -19.56 -3.16 1.55
C VAL A 72 -18.89 -3.83 0.35
N ASN A 73 -19.14 -5.13 0.17
CA ASN A 73 -18.63 -5.86 -0.99
C ASN A 73 -19.34 -5.43 -2.27
N LYS A 74 -18.57 -5.04 -3.30
CA LYS A 74 -19.11 -4.65 -4.60
C LYS A 74 -18.35 -5.33 -5.75
N LYS A 75 -19.09 -5.96 -6.65
CA LYS A 75 -18.55 -6.52 -7.90
C LYS A 75 -18.58 -5.46 -8.99
N ILE A 76 -17.50 -5.32 -9.75
CA ILE A 76 -17.40 -4.43 -10.91
C ILE A 76 -17.76 -5.23 -12.17
N LYS A 77 -18.89 -4.92 -12.81
CA LYS A 77 -19.29 -5.48 -14.10
C LYS A 77 -18.79 -4.58 -15.24
N THR A 78 -18.88 -3.27 -15.06
CA THR A 78 -18.47 -2.25 -16.03
C THR A 78 -17.74 -1.09 -15.34
N HIS A 79 -17.06 -0.23 -16.12
CA HIS A 79 -16.39 0.96 -15.58
C HIS A 79 -17.34 1.94 -14.88
N LYS A 80 -18.65 1.86 -15.16
CA LYS A 80 -19.67 2.67 -14.48
C LYS A 80 -19.88 2.27 -13.01
N ASP A 81 -19.56 1.03 -12.63
CA ASP A 81 -19.72 0.55 -11.25
C ASP A 81 -18.65 1.12 -10.29
N ILE A 82 -17.55 1.64 -10.85
CA ILE A 82 -16.49 2.32 -10.11
C ILE A 82 -17.00 3.70 -9.68
N LYS A 83 -17.17 3.91 -8.37
CA LYS A 83 -17.64 5.16 -7.80
C LYS A 83 -16.55 6.22 -7.92
N ILE A 84 -16.92 7.42 -8.35
CA ILE A 84 -16.03 8.58 -8.35
C ILE A 84 -16.34 9.38 -7.09
N PHE A 85 -15.31 9.64 -6.28
CA PHE A 85 -15.40 10.38 -5.03
C PHE A 85 -15.04 11.84 -5.30
N THR A 86 -15.99 12.76 -5.11
CA THR A 86 -15.80 14.20 -5.31
C THR A 86 -15.51 14.94 -4.02
N SER A 87 -15.96 14.42 -2.88
CA SER A 87 -15.56 14.85 -1.53
C SER A 87 -14.34 14.04 -1.06
N ASN A 88 -13.73 14.49 0.04
CA ASN A 88 -12.65 13.76 0.71
C ASN A 88 -13.15 12.53 1.51
N GLU A 89 -14.46 12.31 1.58
CA GLU A 89 -15.07 11.20 2.29
C GLU A 89 -15.30 10.02 1.35
N VAL A 90 -14.81 8.85 1.74
CA VAL A 90 -14.82 7.63 0.93
C VAL A 90 -15.57 6.52 1.65
N GLU A 91 -16.60 5.99 1.00
CA GLU A 91 -17.30 4.79 1.49
C GLU A 91 -16.35 3.59 1.49
N PRO A 92 -16.39 2.70 2.51
CA PRO A 92 -15.53 1.52 2.62
C PRO A 92 -15.99 0.40 1.67
N ILE A 93 -15.90 0.65 0.37
CA ILE A 93 -16.25 -0.30 -0.69
C ILE A 93 -15.11 -1.30 -0.88
N ASN A 94 -15.41 -2.59 -0.70
CA ASN A 94 -14.49 -3.67 -1.07
C ASN A 94 -14.81 -4.18 -2.48
N TYR A 95 -14.03 -3.72 -3.46
CA TYR A 95 -14.16 -4.23 -4.83
C TYR A 95 -13.62 -5.66 -4.94
N THR A 96 -14.51 -6.60 -5.26
CA THR A 96 -14.19 -8.04 -5.24
C THR A 96 -13.51 -8.55 -6.51
N ASN A 97 -13.45 -7.72 -7.55
CA ASN A 97 -12.76 -8.02 -8.81
C ASN A 97 -12.25 -6.75 -9.49
N THR A 98 -11.38 -6.92 -10.48
CA THR A 98 -10.92 -5.86 -11.38
C THR A 98 -11.52 -6.02 -12.78
N ILE A 99 -11.55 -4.95 -13.56
CA ILE A 99 -11.85 -4.96 -15.00
C ILE A 99 -10.74 -4.24 -15.77
N SER A 100 -10.61 -4.50 -17.08
CA SER A 100 -9.76 -3.69 -17.95
C SER A 100 -10.42 -2.34 -18.24
N LEU A 101 -9.63 -1.28 -18.26
CA LEU A 101 -10.06 0.09 -18.52
C LEU A 101 -9.52 0.62 -19.86
N ASN A 102 -8.87 -0.23 -20.66
CA ASN A 102 -8.23 0.14 -21.92
C ASN A 102 -9.13 0.73 -23.00
N LYS A 103 -10.44 0.45 -22.95
CA LYS A 103 -11.39 0.98 -23.92
C LYS A 103 -11.83 2.42 -23.60
N LEU A 104 -11.43 2.96 -22.46
CA LEU A 104 -11.77 4.32 -22.05
C LEU A 104 -10.74 5.33 -22.58
N GLN A 105 -11.15 6.59 -22.69
CA GLN A 105 -10.22 7.69 -22.92
C GLN A 105 -9.17 7.75 -21.80
N VAL A 106 -7.97 8.22 -22.14
CA VAL A 106 -6.81 8.21 -21.22
C VAL A 106 -7.12 8.90 -19.90
N SER A 107 -7.78 10.06 -19.93
CA SER A 107 -8.16 10.82 -18.72
C SER A 107 -9.14 10.04 -17.84
N GLU A 108 -10.22 9.49 -18.43
CA GLU A 108 -11.23 8.70 -17.73
C GLU A 108 -10.62 7.42 -17.13
N LYS A 109 -9.78 6.71 -17.91
CA LYS A 109 -9.05 5.52 -17.46
C LYS A 109 -8.24 5.81 -16.19
N LYS A 110 -7.45 6.89 -16.21
CA LYS A 110 -6.61 7.27 -15.05
C LYS A 110 -7.46 7.61 -13.84
N GLN A 111 -8.54 8.38 -14.01
CA GLN A 111 -9.46 8.72 -12.92
C GLN A 111 -10.11 7.45 -12.33
N LYS A 112 -10.71 6.62 -13.17
CA LYS A 112 -11.36 5.36 -12.75
C LYS A 112 -10.39 4.42 -12.06
N PHE A 113 -9.16 4.32 -12.55
CA PHE A 113 -8.12 3.53 -11.89
C PHE A 113 -7.88 4.02 -10.45
N PHE A 114 -7.63 5.31 -10.24
CA PHE A 114 -7.38 5.83 -8.90
C PHE A 114 -8.57 5.65 -7.96
N HIS A 115 -9.78 5.91 -8.43
CA HIS A 115 -10.99 5.77 -7.60
C HIS A 115 -11.39 4.32 -7.33
N MET A 116 -11.00 3.37 -8.20
CA MET A 116 -11.14 1.94 -7.93
C MET A 116 -10.18 1.48 -6.81
N MET A 117 -8.97 2.03 -6.75
CA MET A 117 -7.94 1.64 -5.78
C MET A 117 -8.13 2.32 -4.41
N LEU A 118 -8.67 3.54 -4.40
CA LEU A 118 -8.71 4.40 -3.23
C LEU A 118 -9.42 3.77 -2.01
N PRO A 119 -10.62 3.19 -2.11
CA PRO A 119 -11.28 2.58 -0.95
C PRO A 119 -10.44 1.49 -0.28
N ALA A 120 -9.88 0.56 -1.07
CA ALA A 120 -9.05 -0.52 -0.55
C ALA A 120 -7.79 0.00 0.16
N ILE A 121 -7.20 1.10 -0.33
CA ILE A 121 -6.06 1.77 0.32
C ILE A 121 -6.46 2.36 1.66
N LEU A 122 -7.59 3.06 1.72
CA LEU A 122 -8.05 3.71 2.95
C LEU A 122 -8.49 2.68 4.01
N ILE A 123 -9.20 1.62 3.61
CA ILE A 123 -9.56 0.48 4.49
C ILE A 123 -8.31 -0.15 5.13
N ALA A 124 -7.30 -0.47 4.32
CA ALA A 124 -6.06 -1.06 4.82
C ALA A 124 -5.32 -0.09 5.76
N LYS A 125 -5.28 1.20 5.41
CA LYS A 125 -4.63 2.22 6.26
C LYS A 125 -5.32 2.34 7.61
N GLU A 126 -6.64 2.30 7.63
CA GLU A 126 -7.43 2.44 8.84
C GLU A 126 -7.33 1.20 9.74
N ASN A 127 -7.43 0.00 9.18
CA ASN A 127 -7.17 -1.24 9.92
C ASN A 127 -5.78 -1.25 10.56
N LEU A 128 -4.76 -0.76 9.85
CA LEU A 128 -3.40 -0.65 10.40
C LEU A 128 -3.27 0.44 11.47
N ARG A 129 -4.07 1.52 11.39
CA ARG A 129 -4.14 2.56 12.41
C ARG A 129 -4.71 1.97 13.71
N LEU A 130 -5.86 1.31 13.63
CA LEU A 130 -6.54 0.65 14.76
C LEU A 130 -5.61 -0.39 15.43
N GLN A 131 -4.99 -1.28 14.63
CA GLN A 131 -4.00 -2.23 15.14
C GLN A 131 -2.82 -1.54 15.83
N ARG A 132 -2.33 -0.45 15.25
CA ARG A 132 -1.20 0.29 15.82
C ARG A 132 -1.56 0.95 17.14
N GLU A 133 -2.76 1.49 17.27
CA GLU A 133 -3.26 2.11 18.50
C GLU A 133 -3.41 1.09 19.60
N ARG A 134 -4.01 -0.07 19.32
CA ARG A 134 -4.08 -1.19 20.26
C ARG A 134 -2.69 -1.63 20.72
N VAL A 135 -1.72 -1.80 19.81
CA VAL A 135 -0.32 -2.12 20.18
C VAL A 135 0.32 -1.03 21.06
N LEU A 136 0.02 0.24 20.82
CA LEU A 136 0.56 1.34 21.63
C LEU A 136 -0.06 1.37 23.03
N ALA A 137 -1.36 1.12 23.15
CA ALA A 137 -2.03 1.02 24.44
C ALA A 137 -1.45 -0.12 25.30
N LEU A 138 -1.06 -1.23 24.67
CA LEU A 138 -0.46 -2.39 25.33
C LEU A 138 1.05 -2.24 25.62
N THR A 139 1.69 -1.15 25.19
CA THR A 139 3.17 -1.03 25.27
C THR A 139 3.69 -0.99 26.70
N ASP A 140 2.90 -0.43 27.63
CA ASP A 140 3.27 -0.27 29.04
C ASP A 140 2.49 -1.25 29.95
N THR A 141 1.70 -2.16 29.38
CA THR A 141 0.94 -3.19 30.10
C THR A 141 1.82 -4.44 30.33
N PRO A 142 2.01 -4.91 31.58
CA PRO A 142 2.67 -6.18 31.87
C PRO A 142 1.94 -7.36 31.20
N VAL A 143 2.68 -8.36 30.72
CA VAL A 143 2.10 -9.51 30.00
C VAL A 143 1.12 -10.28 30.89
N GLU A 144 1.39 -10.35 32.18
CA GLU A 144 0.55 -11.02 33.18
C GLU A 144 -0.80 -10.32 33.41
N GLN A 145 -0.94 -9.08 32.93
CA GLN A 145 -2.16 -8.28 33.01
C GLN A 145 -2.93 -8.22 31.68
N MET A 146 -2.39 -8.81 30.62
CA MET A 146 -3.06 -8.90 29.32
C MET A 146 -4.07 -10.04 29.34
N ASP A 147 -5.23 -9.82 28.71
CA ASP A 147 -6.18 -10.91 28.46
C ASP A 147 -5.70 -11.80 27.29
N GLU A 148 -6.39 -12.91 27.10
CA GLU A 148 -6.06 -13.89 26.04
C GLU A 148 -6.18 -13.29 24.63
N ASP A 149 -7.11 -12.34 24.43
CA ASP A 149 -7.34 -11.68 23.13
C ASP A 149 -6.17 -10.76 22.77
N ASP A 150 -5.69 -9.96 23.72
CA ASP A 150 -4.49 -9.13 23.56
C ASP A 150 -3.23 -9.96 23.29
N ILE A 151 -3.10 -11.12 23.96
CA ILE A 151 -2.00 -12.05 23.74
C ILE A 151 -2.06 -12.61 22.31
N ASP A 152 -3.19 -13.18 21.87
CA ASP A 152 -3.31 -13.73 20.51
C ASP A 152 -3.14 -12.65 19.43
N PHE A 153 -3.71 -11.47 19.66
CA PHE A 153 -3.55 -10.29 18.81
C PHE A 153 -2.07 -9.95 18.60
N LEU A 154 -1.31 -9.84 19.69
CA LEU A 154 0.12 -9.52 19.65
C LEU A 154 0.93 -10.65 19.02
N GLU A 155 0.66 -11.91 19.36
CA GLU A 155 1.35 -13.06 18.78
C GLU A 155 1.14 -13.16 17.26
N THR A 156 -0.10 -12.96 16.81
CA THR A 156 -0.47 -12.90 15.40
C THR A 156 0.32 -11.79 14.70
N LEU A 157 0.36 -10.59 15.27
CA LEU A 157 1.08 -9.46 14.70
C LEU A 157 2.60 -9.62 14.75
N TYR A 158 3.16 -10.25 15.78
CA TYR A 158 4.58 -10.55 15.90
C TYR A 158 5.02 -11.56 14.84
N LYS A 159 4.27 -12.64 14.66
CA LYS A 159 4.50 -13.65 13.62
C LYS A 159 4.38 -13.05 12.24
N ARG A 160 3.33 -12.27 12.02
CA ARG A 160 3.13 -11.49 10.79
C ARG A 160 4.35 -10.60 10.62
N TYR A 161 4.48 -9.51 11.37
CA TYR A 161 5.49 -8.51 11.10
C TYR A 161 6.94 -8.95 11.35
N LYS A 162 7.22 -10.13 11.89
CA LYS A 162 8.57 -10.68 12.14
C LYS A 162 9.37 -9.88 13.17
N THR A 163 8.75 -9.57 14.30
CA THR A 163 9.34 -8.84 15.44
C THR A 163 8.73 -9.37 16.73
N LYS A 164 9.43 -9.24 17.85
CA LYS A 164 8.89 -9.48 19.21
C LYS A 164 8.85 -8.21 20.07
N SER A 165 9.19 -7.06 19.48
CA SER A 165 9.21 -5.77 20.16
C SER A 165 7.98 -4.96 19.75
N MET A 166 7.15 -4.56 20.73
CA MET A 166 5.98 -3.71 20.53
C MET A 166 6.34 -2.39 19.86
N LYS A 167 7.37 -1.69 20.34
CA LYS A 167 7.88 -0.45 19.71
C LYS A 167 8.22 -0.65 18.22
N LYS A 168 8.90 -1.76 17.88
CA LYS A 168 9.17 -2.08 16.47
C LYS A 168 7.87 -2.42 15.73
N LEU A 169 6.97 -3.18 16.34
CA LEU A 169 5.68 -3.55 15.74
C LEU A 169 4.84 -2.30 15.40
N ALA A 170 4.66 -1.39 16.35
CA ALA A 170 3.96 -0.11 16.15
C ALA A 170 4.59 0.74 15.03
N ASN A 171 5.93 0.76 14.92
CA ASN A 171 6.59 1.42 13.79
C ASN A 171 6.32 0.70 12.45
N ARG A 172 6.23 -0.64 12.44
CA ARG A 172 5.95 -1.43 11.22
C ARG A 172 4.52 -1.26 10.72
N LEU A 173 3.57 -1.12 11.63
CA LEU A 173 2.15 -0.84 11.35
C LEU A 173 1.88 0.59 10.86
N LYS A 174 2.77 1.56 11.16
CA LYS A 174 2.60 2.95 10.66
C LYS A 174 2.47 2.97 9.13
N THR A 175 1.44 3.66 8.63
CA THR A 175 1.16 3.78 7.20
C THR A 175 1.91 4.97 6.58
N HIS A 176 1.68 5.26 5.29
CA HIS A 176 2.30 6.36 4.57
C HIS A 176 1.30 6.99 3.58
N PRO A 177 1.62 8.14 2.94
CA PRO A 177 0.69 8.88 2.09
C PRO A 177 0.07 8.04 0.95
N VAL A 178 -1.21 8.28 0.68
CA VAL A 178 -2.00 7.60 -0.36
C VAL A 178 -1.40 7.87 -1.75
N SER A 179 -0.88 9.06 -1.97
CA SER A 179 -0.25 9.49 -3.22
C SER A 179 0.91 8.58 -3.65
N ILE A 180 1.73 8.12 -2.69
CA ILE A 180 2.81 7.15 -2.97
C ILE A 180 2.22 5.82 -3.43
N ILE A 181 1.19 5.32 -2.73
CA ILE A 181 0.60 4.00 -3.00
C ILE A 181 -0.11 4.00 -4.35
N LEU A 182 -0.88 5.04 -4.67
CA LEU A 182 -1.54 5.20 -5.97
C LEU A 182 -0.52 5.31 -7.12
N ALA A 183 0.58 6.05 -6.90
CA ALA A 183 1.63 6.17 -7.89
C ALA A 183 2.29 4.81 -8.18
N GLN A 184 2.67 4.07 -7.13
CA GLN A 184 3.20 2.72 -7.28
C GLN A 184 2.18 1.79 -7.90
N ALA A 185 0.92 1.82 -7.47
CA ALA A 185 -0.13 0.99 -8.06
C ALA A 185 -0.28 1.25 -9.57
N ALA A 186 -0.30 2.50 -10.00
CA ALA A 186 -0.41 2.84 -11.42
C ALA A 186 0.82 2.40 -12.22
N ILE A 187 2.02 2.63 -11.69
CA ILE A 187 3.28 2.26 -12.34
C ILE A 187 3.43 0.74 -12.42
N GLU A 188 3.20 0.01 -11.31
CA GLU A 188 3.44 -1.43 -11.14
C GLU A 188 2.30 -2.34 -11.64
N SER A 189 1.09 -1.79 -11.85
CA SER A 189 -0.03 -2.53 -12.49
C SER A 189 -0.25 -2.17 -13.95
N ALA A 190 0.50 -1.21 -14.47
CA ALA A 190 0.32 -0.65 -15.79
C ALA A 190 -1.03 0.06 -15.97
N TRP A 191 -1.45 0.87 -15.00
CA TRP A 191 -2.80 1.43 -14.93
C TRP A 191 -3.89 0.35 -14.96
N GLY A 192 -3.63 -0.79 -14.32
CA GLY A 192 -4.55 -1.95 -14.26
C GLY A 192 -4.50 -2.91 -15.44
N GLU A 193 -3.52 -2.77 -16.35
CA GLU A 193 -3.50 -3.53 -17.61
C GLU A 193 -2.51 -4.68 -17.65
N SER A 194 -1.63 -4.76 -16.66
CA SER A 194 -0.76 -5.91 -16.47
C SER A 194 -1.57 -7.20 -16.39
N ARG A 195 -1.06 -8.28 -16.98
CA ARG A 195 -1.64 -9.63 -16.84
C ARG A 195 -1.76 -10.03 -15.36
N PHE A 196 -0.79 -9.61 -14.53
CA PHE A 196 -0.78 -9.92 -13.10
C PHE A 196 -1.87 -9.18 -12.34
N PHE A 197 -2.20 -7.96 -12.72
CA PHE A 197 -3.34 -7.24 -12.19
C PHE A 197 -4.65 -7.93 -12.60
N LYS A 198 -4.87 -8.11 -13.91
CA LYS A 198 -6.14 -8.64 -14.44
C LYS A 198 -6.47 -10.07 -14.04
N LYS A 199 -5.46 -10.95 -13.95
CA LYS A 199 -5.66 -12.39 -13.65
C LYS A 199 -5.31 -12.76 -12.20
N GLY A 200 -4.57 -11.90 -11.52
CA GLY A 200 -3.97 -12.20 -10.22
C GLY A 200 -4.36 -11.24 -9.11
N ASN A 201 -5.06 -10.14 -9.39
CA ASN A 201 -5.23 -9.00 -8.48
C ASN A 201 -3.88 -8.49 -7.91
N ASN A 202 -2.77 -8.77 -8.61
CA ASN A 202 -1.43 -8.47 -8.11
C ASN A 202 -0.99 -7.11 -8.67
N ILE A 203 -1.36 -6.08 -7.92
CA ILE A 203 -1.17 -4.67 -8.29
C ILE A 203 0.31 -4.27 -8.36
N PHE A 204 1.12 -4.85 -7.47
CA PHE A 204 2.49 -4.43 -7.25
C PHE A 204 3.51 -5.47 -7.71
N GLY A 205 3.16 -6.39 -8.60
CA GLY A 205 4.10 -7.41 -9.11
C GLY A 205 4.78 -8.25 -8.02
N MET A 206 4.07 -8.53 -6.91
CA MET A 206 4.63 -9.19 -5.73
C MET A 206 5.01 -10.64 -6.03
N TRP A 207 6.26 -11.00 -5.74
CA TRP A 207 6.78 -12.34 -5.96
C TRP A 207 6.17 -13.35 -4.99
N SER A 208 6.01 -14.58 -5.46
CA SER A 208 5.60 -15.74 -4.68
C SER A 208 6.78 -16.68 -4.50
N TYR A 209 7.28 -16.77 -3.26
CA TYR A 209 8.34 -17.71 -2.87
C TYR A 209 7.81 -18.98 -2.23
N ASN A 210 6.53 -18.99 -1.84
CA ASN A 210 5.87 -20.14 -1.22
C ASN A 210 5.05 -20.87 -2.28
N LYS A 211 5.33 -22.15 -2.51
CA LYS A 211 4.61 -22.95 -3.51
C LYS A 211 3.16 -23.30 -3.12
N ASN A 212 2.84 -23.18 -1.82
CA ASN A 212 1.54 -23.55 -1.27
C ASN A 212 0.53 -22.39 -1.27
N GLU A 213 0.93 -21.19 -1.73
CA GLU A 213 0.01 -20.05 -1.84
C GLU A 213 -0.49 -19.88 -3.28
N PRO A 214 -1.68 -19.27 -3.48
CA PRO A 214 -2.15 -18.93 -4.81
C PRO A 214 -1.12 -18.06 -5.55
N ARG A 215 -0.68 -18.54 -6.71
CA ARG A 215 0.37 -17.91 -7.51
C ARG A 215 0.17 -18.18 -8.99
N MET A 216 0.79 -17.36 -9.82
CA MET A 216 0.80 -17.50 -11.27
C MET A 216 2.22 -17.40 -11.81
N LYS A 217 2.51 -18.18 -12.86
CA LYS A 217 3.80 -18.14 -13.54
C LYS A 217 3.91 -16.87 -14.39
N ALA A 218 5.04 -16.17 -14.29
CA ALA A 218 5.42 -15.10 -15.21
C ALA A 218 5.76 -15.68 -16.59
N LEU A 219 5.71 -14.86 -17.64
CA LEU A 219 6.01 -15.34 -19.00
C LEU A 219 7.53 -15.56 -19.20
N GLY A 220 8.37 -14.74 -18.60
CA GLY A 220 9.82 -14.91 -18.67
C GLY A 220 10.44 -15.63 -17.47
N THR A 221 11.75 -15.81 -17.54
CA THR A 221 12.57 -16.47 -16.52
C THR A 221 13.63 -15.51 -15.96
N ARG A 222 14.12 -15.76 -14.74
CA ARG A 222 15.30 -15.08 -14.19
C ARG A 222 16.38 -16.11 -13.96
N ASN A 223 17.54 -15.92 -14.59
CA ASN A 223 18.67 -16.86 -14.53
C ASN A 223 18.23 -18.30 -14.87
N GLY A 224 17.44 -18.47 -15.94
CA GLY A 224 16.91 -19.77 -16.38
C GLY A 224 15.79 -20.35 -15.51
N LYS A 225 15.40 -19.70 -14.41
CA LYS A 225 14.35 -20.20 -13.50
C LYS A 225 13.02 -19.49 -13.72
N ALA A 226 11.93 -20.26 -13.66
CA ALA A 226 10.58 -19.73 -13.70
C ALA A 226 10.33 -18.78 -12.51
N ILE A 227 9.75 -17.62 -12.80
CA ILE A 227 9.33 -16.66 -11.78
C ILE A 227 7.84 -16.87 -11.49
N TYR A 228 7.48 -16.83 -10.21
CA TYR A 228 6.09 -16.89 -9.77
C TYR A 228 5.74 -15.60 -9.05
N VAL A 229 4.55 -15.08 -9.34
CA VAL A 229 3.97 -13.93 -8.64
C VAL A 229 2.72 -14.36 -7.91
N ARG A 230 2.42 -13.69 -6.79
CA ARG A 230 1.24 -14.01 -5.97
C ARG A 230 -0.05 -13.76 -6.73
N LYS A 231 -1.08 -14.50 -6.38
CA LYS A 231 -2.48 -14.22 -6.74
C LYS A 231 -3.25 -13.91 -5.45
N TYR A 232 -4.09 -12.89 -5.50
CA TYR A 232 -4.91 -12.44 -4.38
C TYR A 232 -6.39 -12.63 -4.70
N ALA A 233 -7.24 -12.80 -3.67
CA ALA A 233 -8.66 -12.98 -3.90
C ALA A 233 -9.32 -11.68 -4.37
N ASN A 234 -8.87 -10.54 -3.82
CA ASN A 234 -9.35 -9.21 -4.19
C ASN A 234 -8.24 -8.14 -4.10
N ILE A 235 -8.58 -6.88 -4.40
CA ILE A 235 -7.66 -5.73 -4.34
C ILE A 235 -7.17 -5.48 -2.89
N SER A 236 -8.07 -5.57 -1.91
CA SER A 236 -7.78 -5.31 -0.50
C SER A 236 -6.69 -6.23 0.05
N ASP A 237 -6.75 -7.53 -0.24
CA ASP A 237 -5.71 -8.50 0.15
C ASP A 237 -4.32 -8.12 -0.39
N ALA A 238 -4.28 -7.57 -1.61
CA ALA A 238 -3.04 -7.18 -2.26
C ALA A 238 -2.48 -5.87 -1.67
N ILE A 239 -3.34 -4.92 -1.28
CA ILE A 239 -2.95 -3.71 -0.53
C ILE A 239 -2.43 -4.08 0.87
N ASP A 240 -3.13 -4.96 1.59
CA ASP A 240 -2.71 -5.43 2.92
C ASP A 240 -1.32 -6.08 2.85
N HIS A 241 -1.12 -6.94 1.85
CA HIS A 241 0.18 -7.57 1.64
C HIS A 241 1.28 -6.56 1.26
N TYR A 242 0.95 -5.52 0.49
CA TYR A 242 1.88 -4.43 0.18
C TYR A 242 2.35 -3.72 1.46
N PHE A 243 1.43 -3.31 2.34
CA PHE A 243 1.80 -2.68 3.61
C PHE A 243 2.62 -3.62 4.49
N GLN A 244 2.25 -4.89 4.52
CA GLN A 244 3.00 -5.93 5.21
C GLN A 244 4.47 -6.01 4.72
N VAL A 245 4.70 -5.94 3.41
CA VAL A 245 6.06 -5.98 2.82
C VAL A 245 6.85 -4.73 3.20
N ILE A 246 6.27 -3.53 3.06
CA ILE A 246 6.89 -2.26 3.46
C ILE A 246 7.17 -2.22 4.98
N GLY A 247 6.30 -2.82 5.77
CA GLY A 247 6.48 -3.01 7.21
C GLY A 247 7.68 -3.89 7.57
N ARG A 248 8.26 -4.64 6.62
CA ARG A 248 9.31 -5.63 6.88
C ARG A 248 10.59 -5.36 6.09
N GLY A 249 11.62 -6.18 6.34
CA GLY A 249 12.79 -6.28 5.47
C GLY A 249 13.50 -4.96 5.16
N ALA A 250 13.79 -4.77 3.86
CA ALA A 250 14.72 -3.78 3.31
C ALA A 250 14.28 -2.31 3.42
N TYR A 251 13.04 -2.03 3.83
CA TYR A 251 12.49 -0.67 3.89
C TYR A 251 12.76 0.06 5.22
N LYS A 252 13.83 -0.30 5.95
CA LYS A 252 14.12 0.27 7.28
C LYS A 252 14.32 1.79 7.23
N SER A 253 15.02 2.29 6.21
CA SER A 253 15.26 3.73 6.02
C SER A 253 13.95 4.48 5.76
N PHE A 254 13.08 3.95 4.88
CA PHE A 254 11.73 4.47 4.65
C PHE A 254 10.89 4.49 5.93
N ARG A 255 10.90 3.40 6.70
CA ARG A 255 10.17 3.31 7.97
C ARG A 255 10.67 4.28 9.05
N LYS A 256 11.97 4.60 9.03
CA LYS A 256 12.53 5.65 9.89
C LYS A 256 12.02 7.02 9.44
N GLN A 257 12.06 7.30 8.14
CA GLN A 257 11.69 8.62 7.62
C GLN A 257 10.19 8.91 7.75
N ARG A 258 9.30 7.92 7.53
CA ARG A 258 7.86 8.11 7.74
C ARG A 258 7.47 8.41 9.19
N SER A 259 8.37 8.19 10.15
CA SER A 259 8.16 8.62 11.53
C SER A 259 8.50 10.10 11.75
N ILE A 260 9.16 10.75 10.79
CA ILE A 260 9.65 12.13 10.88
C ILE A 260 8.80 13.07 10.00
N THR A 261 8.37 12.60 8.83
CA THR A 261 7.60 13.41 7.89
C THR A 261 6.57 12.57 7.15
N ASP A 262 5.43 13.20 6.83
CA ASP A 262 4.39 12.65 5.96
C ASP A 262 4.47 13.26 4.54
N ASN A 263 5.53 14.02 4.20
CA ASN A 263 5.69 14.57 2.87
C ASN A 263 6.06 13.47 1.86
N PRO A 264 5.18 13.14 0.88
CA PRO A 264 5.42 12.05 -0.04
C PRO A 264 6.65 12.30 -0.92
N LEU A 265 6.94 13.56 -1.28
CA LEU A 265 8.09 13.88 -2.14
C LEU A 265 9.44 13.70 -1.43
N ILE A 266 9.45 13.75 -0.09
CA ILE A 266 10.63 13.39 0.71
C ILE A 266 10.70 11.87 0.89
N LEU A 267 9.56 11.24 1.22
CA LEU A 267 9.50 9.81 1.53
C LEU A 267 9.90 8.91 0.36
N VAL A 268 9.56 9.28 -0.88
CA VAL A 268 9.93 8.49 -2.07
C VAL A 268 11.44 8.29 -2.24
N ASN A 269 12.26 9.21 -1.73
CA ASN A 269 13.74 9.08 -1.76
C ASN A 269 14.25 7.88 -0.96
N TYR A 270 13.44 7.34 -0.06
CA TYR A 270 13.80 6.20 0.79
C TYR A 270 13.26 4.86 0.27
N LEU A 271 12.58 4.85 -0.89
CA LEU A 271 12.08 3.64 -1.56
C LEU A 271 13.08 3.04 -2.56
N VAL A 272 14.38 3.34 -2.41
CA VAL A 272 15.45 2.85 -3.30
C VAL A 272 15.48 1.32 -3.42
N ASN A 273 15.16 0.60 -2.34
CA ASN A 273 15.15 -0.86 -2.31
C ASN A 273 13.85 -1.49 -2.89
N TYR A 274 12.91 -0.69 -3.37
CA TYR A 274 11.65 -1.19 -3.91
C TYR A 274 11.82 -1.76 -5.32
N CYS A 275 12.69 -1.14 -6.13
CA CYS A 275 12.90 -1.48 -7.52
C CYS A 275 14.42 -1.54 -7.82
N GLU A 276 14.83 -2.52 -8.64
CA GLU A 276 16.23 -2.69 -9.09
C GLU A 276 16.67 -1.62 -10.09
N LEU A 277 15.74 -0.85 -10.68
CA LEU A 277 16.05 0.18 -11.66
C LEU A 277 16.60 1.44 -11.01
N ASP A 278 17.66 1.97 -11.62
CA ASP A 278 18.17 3.29 -11.28
C ASP A 278 17.08 4.36 -11.41
N ASN A 279 17.16 5.35 -10.52
CA ASN A 279 16.31 6.54 -10.52
C ASN A 279 14.82 6.29 -10.21
N TYR A 280 14.46 5.14 -9.63
CA TYR A 280 13.07 4.86 -9.24
C TYR A 280 12.44 5.94 -8.34
N PRO A 281 13.11 6.47 -7.29
CA PRO A 281 12.57 7.56 -6.49
C PRO A 281 12.19 8.81 -7.30
N ALA A 282 13.02 9.24 -8.25
CA ALA A 282 12.72 10.42 -9.04
C ALA A 282 11.56 10.18 -10.02
N LYS A 283 11.48 8.98 -10.61
CA LYS A 283 10.33 8.57 -11.44
C LYS A 283 9.03 8.65 -10.63
N LEU A 284 9.04 8.12 -9.41
CA LEU A 284 7.88 8.14 -8.54
C LEU A 284 7.50 9.57 -8.13
N ARG A 285 8.48 10.40 -7.77
CA ARG A 285 8.30 11.82 -7.47
C ARG A 285 7.63 12.57 -8.64
N LYS A 286 8.18 12.44 -9.85
CA LYS A 286 7.63 13.06 -11.07
C LYS A 286 6.20 12.60 -11.33
N PHE A 287 5.93 11.30 -11.18
CA PHE A 287 4.59 10.74 -11.38
C PHE A 287 3.57 11.32 -10.39
N ILE A 288 3.92 11.44 -9.11
CA ILE A 288 3.07 12.02 -8.07
C ILE A 288 2.69 13.46 -8.41
N VAL A 289 3.67 14.28 -8.80
CA VAL A 289 3.43 15.70 -9.10
C VAL A 289 2.63 15.85 -10.40
N HIS A 290 3.04 15.19 -11.48
CA HIS A 290 2.36 15.28 -12.78
C HIS A 290 0.88 14.88 -12.69
N ASN A 291 0.58 13.78 -11.99
CA ASN A 291 -0.80 13.30 -11.83
C ASN A 291 -1.54 13.96 -10.66
N LYS A 292 -0.95 14.98 -10.01
CA LYS A 292 -1.53 15.74 -8.89
C LYS A 292 -2.03 14.84 -7.76
N LEU A 293 -1.31 13.76 -7.45
CA LEU A 293 -1.80 12.70 -6.55
C LEU A 293 -1.87 13.10 -5.09
N ARG A 294 -1.15 14.16 -4.71
CA ARG A 294 -1.13 14.71 -3.35
C ARG A 294 -2.52 15.11 -2.84
N LYS A 295 -3.49 15.36 -3.73
CA LYS A 295 -4.88 15.62 -3.35
C LYS A 295 -5.54 14.43 -2.65
N PHE A 296 -5.13 13.20 -2.98
CA PHE A 296 -5.67 11.97 -2.38
C PHE A 296 -5.17 11.74 -0.96
N ASP A 297 -4.14 12.45 -0.51
CA ASP A 297 -3.63 12.34 0.86
C ASP A 297 -4.58 12.95 1.91
N LYS A 298 -5.61 13.69 1.46
CA LYS A 298 -6.65 14.27 2.32
C LYS A 298 -7.92 13.42 2.39
N PHE A 299 -7.98 12.30 1.67
CA PHE A 299 -9.16 11.45 1.64
C PHE A 299 -9.14 10.49 2.83
N GLU A 300 -10.31 10.32 3.43
CA GLU A 300 -10.53 9.51 4.63
C GLU A 300 -11.80 8.67 4.44
N LEU A 301 -11.94 7.61 5.24
CA LEU A 301 -13.19 6.84 5.23
C LEU A 301 -14.31 7.64 5.90
N THR A 302 -15.53 7.50 5.39
CA THR A 302 -16.73 8.00 6.07
C THR A 302 -16.81 7.37 7.47
N ALA A 303 -16.99 8.19 8.51
CA ALA A 303 -16.88 7.80 9.93
C ALA A 303 -17.98 6.85 10.48
N ASN A 304 -18.85 6.33 9.63
CA ASN A 304 -20.08 5.64 10.07
C ASN A 304 -20.07 4.13 9.74
N TYR A 305 -19.12 3.34 10.26
CA TYR A 305 -19.15 1.87 10.12
C TYR A 305 -18.43 1.11 11.24
#